data_AF-A0A8S0RD04-F1
#
_entry.id   AF-A0A8S0RD04-F1
#
_cell.length_a   1.000
_cell.length_b   1.000
_cell.length_c   1.000
_cell.angle_alpha   90.00
_cell.angle_beta   90.00
_cell.angle_gamma   90.00
#
_symmetry.space_group_name_H-M   'P 1'
#
loop_
_entity.id
_entity.type
_entity.pdbx_description
1 polymer ?
#
loop_
_entity_poly.entity_id
_entity_poly.type
_entity_poly.pdbx_seq_one_letter_code
_entity_poly.pdbx_strand_id
1 'polypeptide(L)'
;MAVALSITALPMLGIILVELKLLTTNVGQMAMAVAAVNDMVAWVILTLAISLSGTDKSLVISIYVLLCGIGFVVIMFLVVKPIMTRIGHHSPDHELISEISICITLAGVLVAIFATDTIGIDAIFGAFVFGLMIPKDGSFVGMLIEKIEDFVLASLLPLYFVSSGLKTDVATIHGSTSWGLLVLVIVTACAGKILGTFLVAIIHKVPRREALTLGFFMNTKGLVELIFLNIGKDKKVLNDEAFAILVLMAL
;
A
#
# COMPACT_ATOMS: atom_id res chain seq x y z
N MET A 1 13.31 4.11 7.96
CA MET A 1 14.09 3.72 6.76
C MET A 1 13.83 2.28 6.34
N ALA A 2 14.09 1.25 7.16
CA ALA A 2 13.88 -0.15 6.76
C ALA A 2 12.48 -0.48 6.21
N VAL A 3 11.42 0.07 6.84
CA VAL A 3 10.03 -0.09 6.36
C VAL A 3 9.85 0.48 4.96
N ALA A 4 10.30 1.71 4.73
CA ALA A 4 10.21 2.36 3.41
C ALA A 4 10.92 1.53 2.32
N LEU A 5 12.10 1.00 2.62
CA LEU A 5 12.90 0.20 1.68
C LEU A 5 12.28 -1.18 1.38
N SER A 6 11.38 -1.68 2.24
CA SER A 6 10.78 -3.02 2.11
C SER A 6 9.45 -3.02 1.36
N ILE A 7 8.79 -1.87 1.22
CA ILE A 7 7.44 -1.79 0.63
C ILE A 7 7.48 -2.05 -0.86
N THR A 8 6.58 -2.89 -1.35
CA THR A 8 6.41 -3.21 -2.77
C THR A 8 5.03 -2.74 -3.17
N ALA A 9 4.93 -1.91 -4.21
CA ALA A 9 3.64 -1.35 -4.60
C ALA A 9 2.77 -2.42 -5.30
N LEU A 10 1.91 -3.10 -4.53
CA LEU A 10 1.00 -4.13 -5.04
C LEU A 10 0.17 -3.66 -6.26
N PRO A 11 -0.46 -2.47 -6.27
CA PRO A 11 -1.26 -2.05 -7.42
C PRO A 11 -0.43 -1.94 -8.71
N MET A 12 0.76 -1.36 -8.63
CA MET A 12 1.67 -1.21 -9.76
C MET A 12 2.20 -2.57 -10.23
N LEU A 13 2.52 -3.47 -9.30
CA LEU A 13 2.94 -4.82 -9.64
C LEU A 13 1.82 -5.56 -10.39
N GLY A 14 0.57 -5.42 -9.95
CA GLY A 14 -0.59 -5.97 -10.64
C GLY A 14 -0.71 -5.49 -12.08
N ILE A 15 -0.59 -4.18 -12.31
CA ILE A 15 -0.64 -3.59 -13.65
C ILE A 15 0.48 -4.16 -14.54
N ILE A 16 1.72 -4.18 -14.04
CA ILE A 16 2.87 -4.73 -14.79
C ILE A 16 2.63 -6.20 -15.15
N LEU A 17 2.11 -7.01 -14.22
CA LEU A 17 1.83 -8.42 -14.48
C LEU A 17 0.69 -8.63 -15.49
N VAL A 18 -0.30 -7.73 -15.51
CA VAL A 18 -1.37 -7.73 -16.51
C VAL A 18 -0.81 -7.37 -17.89
N GLU A 19 -0.04 -6.30 -17.99
CA GLU A 19 0.58 -5.84 -19.25
C GLU A 19 1.53 -6.90 -19.84
N LEU A 20 2.32 -7.55 -18.98
CA LEU A 20 3.22 -8.63 -19.37
C LEU A 20 2.49 -9.96 -19.62
N LYS A 21 1.17 -10.04 -19.41
CA LYS A 21 0.35 -11.27 -19.49
C LYS A 21 0.85 -12.39 -18.58
N LEU A 22 1.45 -12.03 -17.45
CA LEU A 22 2.02 -12.96 -16.47
C LEU A 22 1.13 -13.17 -15.25
N LEU A 23 0.04 -12.40 -15.09
CA LEU A 23 -0.83 -12.45 -13.90
C LEU A 23 -1.36 -13.86 -13.59
N THR A 24 -1.68 -14.65 -14.62
CA THR A 24 -2.23 -16.02 -14.48
C THR A 24 -1.16 -17.10 -14.34
N THR A 25 0.13 -16.74 -14.47
CA THR A 25 1.23 -17.69 -14.27
C THR A 25 1.49 -17.94 -12.79
N ASN A 26 2.13 -19.06 -12.46
CA ASN A 26 2.51 -19.38 -11.08
C ASN A 26 3.37 -18.29 -10.45
N VAL A 27 4.29 -17.69 -11.22
CA VAL A 27 5.16 -16.60 -10.77
C VAL A 27 4.36 -15.32 -10.48
N GLY A 28 3.42 -14.98 -11.36
CA GLY A 28 2.56 -13.81 -11.18
C GLY A 28 1.65 -13.93 -9.95
N GLN A 29 1.00 -15.08 -9.77
CA GLN A 29 0.16 -15.34 -8.59
C GLN A 29 0.98 -15.33 -7.30
N MET A 30 2.17 -15.94 -7.31
CA MET A 30 3.09 -15.91 -6.17
C MET A 30 3.55 -14.49 -5.85
N ALA A 31 3.90 -13.70 -6.86
CA ALA A 31 4.30 -12.29 -6.70
C ALA A 31 3.17 -11.45 -6.06
N MET A 32 1.94 -11.60 -6.55
CA MET A 32 0.77 -10.90 -5.99
C MET A 32 0.51 -11.29 -4.54
N ALA A 33 0.62 -12.59 -4.20
CA ALA A 33 0.40 -13.07 -2.83
C ALA A 33 1.48 -12.56 -1.87
N VAL A 34 2.76 -12.61 -2.27
CA VAL A 34 3.89 -12.12 -1.46
C VAL A 34 3.78 -10.61 -1.26
N ALA A 35 3.46 -9.85 -2.31
CA ALA A 35 3.26 -8.40 -2.20
C ALA A 35 2.12 -8.05 -1.23
N ALA A 36 1.00 -8.78 -1.27
CA ALA A 36 -0.12 -8.56 -0.36
C ALA A 36 0.26 -8.78 1.11
N VAL A 37 0.99 -9.86 1.40
CA VAL A 37 1.49 -10.13 2.76
C VAL A 37 2.50 -9.07 3.19
N ASN A 38 3.41 -8.67 2.30
CA ASN A 38 4.38 -7.61 2.58
C ASN A 38 3.69 -6.29 2.93
N ASP A 39 2.65 -5.89 2.20
CA ASP A 39 1.88 -4.67 2.48
C ASP A 39 1.18 -4.75 3.84
N MET A 40 0.54 -5.88 4.17
CA MET A 40 -0.06 -6.08 5.49
C MET A 40 0.96 -5.93 6.62
N VAL A 41 2.13 -6.56 6.47
CA VAL A 41 3.21 -6.46 7.46
C VAL A 41 3.77 -5.04 7.53
N ALA A 42 3.94 -4.36 6.39
CA ALA A 42 4.44 -2.99 6.34
C ALA A 42 3.54 -2.01 7.09
N TRP A 43 2.21 -2.13 6.95
CA TRP A 43 1.26 -1.32 7.70
C TRP A 43 1.36 -1.55 9.21
N VAL A 44 1.46 -2.81 9.66
CA VAL A 44 1.64 -3.13 11.08
C VAL A 44 2.94 -2.53 11.62
N ILE A 45 4.05 -2.65 10.88
CA ILE A 45 5.33 -2.09 11.30
C ILE A 45 5.29 -0.55 11.28
N LEU A 46 4.61 0.08 10.31
CA LEU A 46 4.45 1.53 10.27
C LEU A 46 3.67 2.02 11.49
N THR A 47 2.53 1.41 11.81
CA THR A 47 1.74 1.75 13.01
C THR A 47 2.59 1.63 14.27
N LEU A 48 3.36 0.54 14.40
CA LEU A 48 4.27 0.33 15.53
C LEU A 48 5.37 1.40 15.56
N ALA A 49 5.96 1.75 14.41
CA ALA A 49 6.99 2.78 14.32
C ALA A 49 6.46 4.16 14.71
N ILE A 50 5.27 4.54 14.25
CA ILE A 50 4.61 5.81 14.62
C ILE A 50 4.33 5.83 16.12
N SER A 51 3.81 4.73 16.67
CA SER A 51 3.49 4.64 18.10
C SER A 51 4.74 4.76 18.99
N LEU A 52 5.86 4.15 18.60
CA LEU A 52 7.13 4.27 19.32
C LEU A 52 7.81 5.64 19.15
N SER A 53 7.48 6.38 18.08
CA SER A 53 8.04 7.70 17.79
C SER A 53 7.31 8.85 18.51
N GLY A 54 6.17 8.57 19.14
CA GLY A 54 5.42 9.55 19.94
C GLY A 54 6.16 9.95 21.23
N THR A 55 5.93 11.19 21.68
CA THR A 55 6.57 11.77 22.88
C THR A 55 6.25 11.00 24.16
N ASP A 56 5.08 10.36 24.22
CA ASP A 56 4.64 9.55 25.36
C ASP A 56 5.00 8.08 25.12
N LYS A 57 6.21 7.71 25.55
CA LYS A 57 6.81 6.35 25.46
C LYS A 57 6.09 5.29 26.32
N SER A 58 4.76 5.22 26.27
CA SER A 58 4.01 4.16 26.94
C SER A 58 3.77 3.02 25.95
N LEU A 59 4.42 1.88 26.20
CA LEU A 59 4.16 0.60 25.51
C LEU A 59 2.67 0.23 25.52
N VAL A 60 1.93 0.73 26.50
CA VAL A 60 0.48 0.55 26.66
C VAL A 60 -0.29 1.17 25.49
N ILE A 61 0.09 2.36 25.01
CA ILE A 61 -0.54 3.00 23.85
C ILE A 61 -0.28 2.18 22.59
N SER A 62 0.95 1.70 22.37
CA SER A 62 1.27 0.86 21.20
C SER A 62 0.47 -0.44 21.16
N ILE A 63 0.36 -1.12 22.31
CA ILE A 63 -0.43 -2.35 22.42
C ILE A 63 -1.92 -2.05 22.21
N TYR A 64 -2.43 -0.94 22.77
CA TYR A 64 -3.81 -0.51 22.59
C TYR A 64 -4.15 -0.25 21.12
N VAL A 65 -3.32 0.52 20.41
CA VAL A 65 -3.50 0.81 18.98
C VAL A 65 -3.47 -0.48 18.15
N LEU A 66 -2.54 -1.39 18.45
CA LEU A 66 -2.47 -2.69 17.77
C LEU A 66 -3.73 -3.54 18.02
N LEU A 67 -4.21 -3.60 19.26
CA LEU A 67 -5.41 -4.36 19.62
C LEU A 67 -6.67 -3.78 18.94
N CYS A 68 -6.81 -2.46 18.96
CA CYS A 68 -7.89 -1.75 18.27
C CYS A 68 -7.82 -1.95 16.75
N GLY A 69 -6.62 -1.95 16.16
CA GLY A 69 -6.43 -2.24 14.73
C GLY A 69 -6.87 -3.66 14.35
N ILE A 70 -6.49 -4.66 15.15
CA ILE A 70 -6.95 -6.05 14.96
C ILE A 70 -8.47 -6.12 15.11
N GLY A 71 -9.03 -5.49 16.16
CA GLY A 71 -10.47 -5.42 16.37
C GLY A 71 -11.21 -4.79 15.19
N PHE A 72 -10.68 -3.70 14.64
CA PHE A 72 -11.21 -3.05 13.45
C PHE A 72 -11.24 -3.98 12.23
N VAL A 73 -10.15 -4.69 11.94
CA VAL A 73 -10.08 -5.65 10.83
C VAL A 73 -11.10 -6.79 11.03
N VAL A 74 -11.24 -7.29 12.25
CA VAL A 74 -12.22 -8.34 12.58
C VAL A 74 -13.65 -7.82 12.37
N ILE A 75 -13.97 -6.61 12.82
CA ILE A 75 -15.29 -5.98 12.61
C ILE A 75 -15.57 -5.78 11.11
N MET A 76 -14.59 -5.29 10.36
CA MET A 76 -14.70 -5.14 8.90
C MET A 76 -15.03 -6.47 8.22
N PHE A 77 -14.36 -7.55 8.64
CA PHE A 77 -14.60 -8.86 8.08
C PHE A 77 -15.95 -9.48 8.49
N LEU A 78 -16.38 -9.28 9.73
CA LEU A 78 -17.62 -9.88 10.26
C LEU A 78 -18.89 -9.09 9.92
N VAL A 79 -18.79 -7.76 9.76
CA VAL A 79 -19.95 -6.87 9.56
C VAL A 79 -19.94 -6.29 8.16
N VAL A 80 -18.85 -5.66 7.73
CA VAL A 80 -18.83 -4.94 6.45
C VAL A 80 -18.81 -5.90 5.27
N LYS A 81 -18.02 -6.98 5.32
CA LYS A 81 -17.99 -7.99 4.25
C LYS A 81 -19.36 -8.62 3.94
N PRO A 82 -20.16 -9.11 4.92
CA PRO A 82 -21.48 -9.65 4.61
C PRO A 82 -22.46 -8.58 4.09
N ILE A 83 -22.35 -7.34 4.55
CA ILE A 83 -23.18 -6.25 4.03
C ILE A 83 -22.82 -5.96 2.56
N MET A 84 -21.53 -5.82 2.25
CA MET A 84 -21.06 -5.54 0.88
C MET A 84 -21.37 -6.68 -0.09
N THR A 85 -21.18 -7.94 0.34
CA THR A 85 -21.56 -9.12 -0.48
C THR A 85 -23.07 -9.17 -0.73
N ARG A 86 -23.89 -8.79 0.25
CA ARG A 86 -25.35 -8.72 0.08
C ARG A 86 -25.74 -7.63 -0.93
N ILE A 87 -25.12 -6.45 -0.86
CA ILE A 87 -25.34 -5.36 -1.82
C ILE A 87 -24.89 -5.78 -3.23
N GLY A 88 -23.74 -6.44 -3.35
CA GLY A 88 -23.22 -6.95 -4.62
C GLY A 88 -24.13 -8.00 -5.26
N HIS A 89 -24.73 -8.89 -4.48
CA HIS A 89 -25.68 -9.89 -4.99
C HIS A 89 -27.09 -9.33 -5.26
N HIS A 90 -27.51 -8.26 -4.58
CA HIS A 90 -28.83 -7.63 -4.75
C HIS A 90 -28.85 -6.49 -5.78
N SER A 91 -27.80 -6.34 -6.60
CA SER A 91 -27.78 -5.36 -7.69
C SER A 91 -28.08 -6.02 -9.04
N PRO A 92 -29.35 -6.31 -9.39
CA PRO A 92 -29.72 -6.68 -10.74
C PRO A 92 -29.71 -5.40 -11.59
N ASP A 93 -28.89 -5.35 -12.64
CA ASP A 93 -28.92 -4.57 -13.91
C ASP A 93 -29.74 -3.25 -14.02
N HIS A 94 -30.03 -2.54 -12.93
CA HIS A 94 -30.80 -1.31 -12.89
C HIS A 94 -29.88 -0.15 -12.50
N GLU A 95 -29.69 0.78 -13.43
CA GLU A 95 -28.79 1.94 -13.33
C GLU A 95 -28.98 2.76 -12.04
N LEU A 96 -30.21 2.88 -11.53
CA LEU A 96 -30.52 3.62 -10.29
C LEU A 96 -30.03 2.93 -9.02
N ILE A 97 -30.01 1.59 -8.98
CA ILE A 97 -29.50 0.80 -7.84
C ILE A 97 -27.97 0.89 -7.79
N SER A 98 -27.33 1.09 -8.95
CA SER A 98 -25.88 1.25 -9.07
C SER A 98 -25.36 2.52 -8.38
N GLU A 99 -26.01 3.68 -8.57
CA GLU A 99 -25.54 4.96 -7.98
C GLU A 99 -25.62 4.99 -6.46
N ILE A 100 -26.72 4.49 -5.89
CA ILE A 100 -26.89 4.40 -4.44
C ILE A 100 -25.82 3.47 -3.83
N SER A 101 -25.53 2.36 -4.50
CA SER A 101 -24.52 1.41 -4.06
C SER A 101 -23.11 2.01 -4.08
N ILE A 102 -22.79 2.85 -5.07
CA ILE A 102 -21.53 3.62 -5.12
C ILE A 102 -21.46 4.63 -3.98
N CYS A 103 -22.53 5.38 -3.72
CA CYS A 103 -22.60 6.31 -2.60
C CYS A 103 -22.41 5.62 -1.24
N ILE A 104 -23.04 4.46 -1.04
CA ILE A 104 -22.86 3.64 0.18
C ILE A 104 -21.41 3.17 0.29
N THR A 105 -20.79 2.77 -0.81
CA THR A 105 -19.39 2.33 -0.83
C THR A 105 -18.45 3.47 -0.45
N LEU A 106 -18.60 4.65 -1.06
CA LEU A 106 -17.81 5.84 -0.74
C LEU A 106 -18.02 6.30 0.71
N ALA A 107 -19.26 6.30 1.20
CA ALA A 107 -19.55 6.59 2.59
C ALA A 107 -18.90 5.57 3.54
N GLY A 108 -18.92 4.29 3.19
CA GLY A 108 -18.25 3.22 3.93
C GLY A 108 -16.74 3.42 4.00
N VAL A 109 -16.11 3.82 2.89
CA VAL A 109 -14.68 4.19 2.85
C VAL A 109 -14.39 5.36 3.79
N LEU A 110 -15.22 6.42 3.77
CA LEU A 110 -15.04 7.57 4.66
C LEU A 110 -15.16 7.20 6.14
N VAL A 111 -16.15 6.37 6.50
CA VAL A 111 -16.32 5.86 7.86
C VAL A 111 -15.13 4.99 8.27
N ALA A 112 -14.62 4.15 7.38
CA ALA A 112 -13.45 3.31 7.63
C ALA A 112 -12.20 4.16 7.89
N ILE A 113 -11.95 5.17 7.05
CA ILE A 113 -10.86 6.13 7.21
C ILE A 113 -10.94 6.85 8.56
N PHE A 114 -12.12 7.39 8.89
CA PHE A 114 -12.34 8.10 10.15
C PHE A 114 -12.13 7.19 11.37
N ALA A 115 -12.62 5.96 11.31
CA ALA A 115 -12.41 4.99 12.37
C ALA A 115 -10.92 4.66 12.55
N THR A 116 -10.15 4.46 11.48
CA THR A 116 -8.70 4.21 11.60
C THR A 116 -7.93 5.42 12.14
N ASP A 117 -8.27 6.63 11.69
CA ASP A 117 -7.61 7.86 12.14
C ASP A 117 -7.85 8.11 13.63
N THR A 118 -9.07 7.86 14.12
CA THR A 118 -9.40 7.96 15.56
C THR A 118 -8.71 6.92 16.44
N ILE A 119 -8.38 5.75 15.88
CA ILE A 119 -7.56 4.72 16.56
C ILE A 119 -6.08 5.15 16.61
N GLY A 120 -5.66 6.13 15.81
CA GLY A 120 -4.26 6.53 15.66
C GLY A 120 -3.48 5.69 14.64
N ILE A 121 -4.20 4.96 13.77
CA ILE A 121 -3.66 4.30 12.58
C ILE A 121 -3.83 5.28 11.41
N ASP A 122 -2.97 5.18 10.39
CA ASP A 122 -3.12 6.03 9.22
C ASP A 122 -4.45 5.76 8.48
N ALA A 123 -5.12 6.85 8.09
CA ALA A 123 -6.37 6.88 7.34
C ALA A 123 -6.39 5.92 6.14
N ILE A 124 -5.28 5.82 5.42
CA ILE A 124 -5.19 5.06 4.16
C ILE A 124 -5.35 3.56 4.41
N PHE A 125 -4.91 3.07 5.57
CA PHE A 125 -5.10 1.68 5.97
C PHE A 125 -6.59 1.33 6.08
N GLY A 126 -7.42 2.22 6.63
CA GLY A 126 -8.87 2.02 6.73
C GLY A 126 -9.54 1.88 5.37
N ALA A 127 -9.19 2.76 4.43
CA ALA A 127 -9.66 2.68 3.05
C ALA A 127 -9.25 1.36 2.36
N PHE A 128 -8.00 0.94 2.56
CA PHE A 128 -7.47 -0.32 2.01
C PHE A 128 -8.22 -1.54 2.55
N VAL A 129 -8.38 -1.65 3.89
CA VAL A 129 -9.10 -2.75 4.52
C VAL A 129 -10.55 -2.80 4.05
N PHE A 130 -11.22 -1.65 3.94
CA PHE A 130 -12.57 -1.58 3.40
C PHE A 130 -12.64 -2.09 1.95
N GLY A 131 -11.71 -1.65 1.10
CA GLY A 131 -11.60 -2.13 -0.30
C GLY A 131 -11.43 -3.65 -0.41
N LEU A 132 -10.71 -4.29 0.53
CA LEU A 132 -10.59 -5.75 0.60
C LEU A 132 -11.90 -6.47 0.94
N MET A 133 -12.87 -5.78 1.56
CA MET A 133 -14.18 -6.35 1.91
C MET A 133 -15.17 -6.30 0.75
N ILE A 134 -14.88 -5.56 -0.32
CA ILE A 134 -15.72 -5.47 -1.50
C ILE A 134 -15.71 -6.83 -2.24
N PRO A 135 -16.88 -7.42 -2.54
CA PRO A 135 -16.96 -8.70 -3.23
C PRO A 135 -16.35 -8.60 -4.62
N LYS A 136 -15.43 -9.50 -4.98
CA LYS A 136 -14.77 -9.47 -6.31
C LYS A 136 -15.64 -10.06 -7.43
N ASP A 137 -16.70 -10.77 -7.06
CA ASP A 137 -17.59 -11.47 -7.98
C ASP A 137 -18.80 -10.59 -8.34
N GLY A 138 -19.08 -10.46 -9.64
CA GLY A 138 -20.26 -9.74 -10.17
C GLY A 138 -19.96 -8.43 -10.90
N SER A 139 -20.98 -7.86 -11.54
CA SER A 139 -20.90 -6.59 -12.30
C SER A 139 -20.72 -5.36 -11.41
N PHE A 140 -20.97 -5.48 -10.10
CA PHE A 140 -20.87 -4.39 -9.13
C PHE A 140 -19.48 -3.75 -9.08
N VAL A 141 -18.42 -4.57 -8.99
CA VAL A 141 -17.04 -4.04 -8.94
C VAL A 141 -16.65 -3.38 -10.24
N GLY A 142 -17.06 -3.94 -11.38
CA GLY A 142 -16.80 -3.34 -12.69
C GLY A 142 -17.39 -1.93 -12.78
N MET A 143 -18.68 -1.77 -12.42
CA MET A 143 -19.34 -0.46 -12.40
C MET A 143 -18.71 0.51 -11.40
N LEU A 144 -18.35 0.03 -10.21
CA LEU A 144 -17.70 0.86 -9.18
C LEU A 144 -16.35 1.38 -9.68
N ILE A 145 -15.55 0.51 -10.30
CA ILE A 145 -14.26 0.86 -10.89
C ILE A 145 -14.49 1.86 -12.02
N GLU A 146 -15.36 1.58 -12.98
CA GLU A 146 -15.61 2.47 -14.13
C GLU A 146 -16.02 3.89 -13.70
N LYS A 147 -16.87 4.03 -12.67
CA LYS A 147 -17.30 5.35 -12.20
C LYS A 147 -16.23 6.11 -11.40
N ILE A 148 -15.36 5.40 -10.66
CA ILE A 148 -14.40 6.02 -9.73
C ILE A 148 -13.01 6.16 -10.38
N GLU A 149 -12.61 5.21 -11.21
CA GLU A 149 -11.28 5.11 -11.80
C GLU A 149 -10.94 6.35 -12.62
N ASP A 150 -11.81 6.78 -13.52
CA ASP A 150 -11.57 7.98 -14.34
C ASP A 150 -11.35 9.22 -13.47
N PHE A 151 -12.16 9.42 -12.43
CA PHE A 151 -12.01 10.54 -11.52
C PHE A 151 -10.70 10.44 -10.71
N VAL A 152 -10.34 9.25 -10.23
CA VAL A 152 -9.12 9.01 -9.48
C VAL A 152 -7.88 9.23 -10.35
N LEU A 153 -7.84 8.64 -11.55
CA LEU A 153 -6.70 8.70 -12.47
C LEU A 153 -6.54 10.09 -13.10
N ALA A 154 -7.63 10.78 -13.43
CA ALA A 154 -7.55 12.08 -14.09
C ALA A 154 -7.32 13.25 -13.11
N SER A 155 -7.75 13.13 -11.84
CA SER A 155 -7.74 14.25 -10.88
C SER A 155 -6.94 13.94 -9.62
N LEU A 156 -7.35 12.95 -8.82
CA LEU A 156 -6.76 12.69 -7.50
C LEU A 156 -5.30 12.23 -7.59
N LEU A 157 -5.00 11.36 -8.55
CA LEU A 157 -3.69 10.77 -8.73
C LEU A 157 -2.63 11.82 -9.16
N PRO A 158 -2.86 12.65 -10.20
CA PRO A 158 -1.95 13.74 -10.54
C PRO A 158 -1.77 14.75 -9.40
N LEU A 159 -2.86 15.13 -8.71
CA LEU A 159 -2.80 16.05 -7.57
C LEU A 159 -1.94 15.49 -6.43
N TYR A 160 -2.05 14.19 -6.16
CA TYR A 160 -1.22 13.51 -5.17
C TYR A 160 0.27 13.57 -5.54
N PHE A 161 0.61 13.25 -6.80
CA PHE A 161 1.99 13.33 -7.27
C PHE A 161 2.55 14.76 -7.26
N VAL A 162 1.74 15.77 -7.62
CA VAL A 162 2.15 17.18 -7.54
C VAL A 162 2.40 17.59 -6.10
N SER A 163 1.50 17.26 -5.16
CA SER A 163 1.67 17.58 -3.74
C SER A 163 2.92 16.90 -3.15
N SER A 164 3.13 15.61 -3.45
CA SER A 164 4.33 14.89 -3.03
C SER A 164 5.61 15.45 -3.67
N GLY A 165 5.55 15.82 -4.95
CA GLY A 165 6.67 16.42 -5.68
C GLY A 165 7.05 17.78 -5.10
N LEU A 166 6.08 18.64 -4.79
CA LEU A 166 6.32 19.95 -4.15
C LEU A 166 6.92 19.82 -2.74
N LYS A 167 6.59 18.76 -2.00
CA LYS A 167 7.23 18.44 -0.71
C LYS A 167 8.67 17.91 -0.88
N THR A 168 9.07 17.52 -2.09
CA THR A 168 10.38 16.92 -2.37
C THR A 168 11.38 17.98 -2.77
N ASP A 169 12.25 18.36 -1.84
CA ASP A 169 13.32 19.30 -2.14
C ASP A 169 14.60 18.55 -2.56
N VAL A 170 14.74 18.32 -3.87
CA VAL A 170 15.92 17.66 -4.46
C VAL A 170 17.18 18.53 -4.30
N ALA A 171 17.04 19.84 -4.12
CA ALA A 171 18.17 20.72 -3.88
C ALA A 171 18.80 20.46 -2.49
N THR A 172 18.13 19.79 -1.57
CA THR A 172 18.78 19.39 -0.30
C THR A 172 19.90 18.36 -0.48
N ILE A 173 19.95 17.66 -1.62
CA ILE A 173 20.99 16.67 -1.92
C ILE A 173 22.21 17.40 -2.49
N HIS A 174 23.10 17.82 -1.60
CA HIS A 174 24.32 18.53 -1.95
C HIS A 174 25.56 17.85 -1.37
N GLY A 175 26.54 17.57 -2.25
CA GLY A 175 27.81 16.96 -1.87
C GLY A 175 27.96 15.50 -2.29
N SER A 176 29.21 15.04 -2.35
CA SER A 176 29.57 13.66 -2.73
C SER A 176 29.05 12.62 -1.73
N THR A 177 28.87 13.02 -0.46
CA THR A 177 28.33 12.17 0.61
C THR A 177 26.86 11.84 0.40
N SER A 178 26.01 12.81 0.07
CA SER A 178 24.57 12.61 -0.13
C SER A 178 24.27 11.80 -1.40
N TRP A 179 25.05 12.03 -2.48
CA TRP A 179 25.02 11.19 -3.67
C TRP A 179 25.50 9.75 -3.39
N GLY A 180 26.55 9.61 -2.58
CA GLY A 180 27.02 8.29 -2.12
C GLY A 180 25.96 7.54 -1.32
N LEU A 181 25.27 8.24 -0.41
CA LEU A 181 24.15 7.67 0.35
C LEU A 181 22.98 7.28 -0.56
N LEU A 182 22.64 8.10 -1.56
CA LEU A 182 21.59 7.77 -2.52
C LEU A 182 21.90 6.48 -3.28
N VAL A 183 23.10 6.36 -3.84
CA VAL A 183 23.51 5.14 -4.56
C VAL A 183 23.52 3.94 -3.61
N LEU A 184 24.03 4.11 -2.39
CA LEU A 184 24.05 3.06 -1.39
C LEU A 184 22.64 2.60 -1.03
N VAL A 185 21.70 3.52 -0.84
CA VAL A 185 20.30 3.22 -0.52
C VAL A 185 19.63 2.48 -1.69
N ILE A 186 19.82 2.93 -2.93
CA ILE A 186 19.28 2.25 -4.11
C ILE A 186 19.85 0.82 -4.21
N VAL A 187 21.17 0.67 -4.14
CA VAL A 187 21.83 -0.63 -4.27
C VAL A 187 21.39 -1.57 -3.15
N THR A 188 21.33 -1.10 -1.91
CA THR A 188 20.93 -1.92 -0.76
C THR A 188 19.45 -2.29 -0.81
N ALA A 189 18.56 -1.38 -1.22
CA ALA A 189 17.15 -1.68 -1.42
C ALA A 189 16.94 -2.75 -2.49
N CYS A 190 17.56 -2.54 -3.67
CA CYS A 190 17.45 -3.46 -4.79
C CYS A 190 18.05 -4.82 -4.48
N ALA A 191 19.30 -4.84 -4.01
CA ALA A 191 19.99 -6.09 -3.68
C ALA A 191 19.31 -6.82 -2.52
N GLY A 192 18.90 -6.10 -1.47
CA GLY A 192 18.22 -6.68 -0.32
C GLY A 192 16.93 -7.40 -0.71
N LYS A 193 16.09 -6.77 -1.53
CA LYS A 193 14.85 -7.40 -2.03
C LYS A 193 15.11 -8.56 -2.97
N ILE A 194 15.99 -8.39 -3.98
CA ILE A 194 16.27 -9.45 -4.96
C ILE A 194 16.89 -10.65 -4.25
N LEU A 195 17.93 -10.44 -3.44
CA LEU A 195 18.63 -11.53 -2.76
C LEU A 195 17.75 -12.20 -1.71
N GLY A 196 17.02 -11.41 -0.91
CA GLY A 196 16.14 -11.95 0.12
C GLY A 196 15.03 -12.83 -0.45
N THR A 197 14.35 -12.35 -1.49
CA THR A 197 13.29 -13.10 -2.17
C THR A 197 13.85 -14.32 -2.92
N PHE A 198 14.99 -14.18 -3.59
CA PHE A 198 15.66 -15.27 -4.30
C PHE A 198 16.09 -16.40 -3.35
N LEU A 199 16.70 -16.06 -2.21
CA LEU A 199 17.11 -17.03 -1.19
C LEU A 199 15.90 -17.81 -0.65
N VAL A 200 14.85 -17.10 -0.26
CA VAL A 200 13.63 -17.73 0.27
C VAL A 200 12.94 -18.59 -0.80
N ALA A 201 12.88 -18.13 -2.05
CA ALA A 201 12.30 -18.87 -3.16
C ALA A 201 13.08 -20.17 -3.47
N ILE A 202 14.41 -20.13 -3.44
CA ILE A 202 15.25 -21.33 -3.61
C ILE A 202 15.03 -22.33 -2.47
N ILE A 203 14.93 -21.86 -1.22
CA ILE A 203 14.66 -22.73 -0.07
C ILE A 203 13.33 -23.47 -0.25
N HIS A 204 12.33 -22.80 -0.83
CA HIS A 204 11.03 -23.38 -1.18
C HIS A 204 11.02 -24.13 -2.53
N LYS A 205 12.20 -24.42 -3.10
CA LYS A 205 12.39 -25.20 -4.33
C LYS A 205 11.76 -24.59 -5.59
N VAL A 206 11.57 -23.27 -5.62
CA VAL A 206 11.17 -22.55 -6.84
C VAL A 206 12.32 -22.59 -7.86
N PRO A 207 12.05 -22.80 -9.17
CA PRO A 207 13.09 -22.79 -10.19
C PRO A 207 13.90 -21.50 -10.18
N ARG A 208 15.22 -21.57 -10.35
CA ARG A 208 16.11 -20.39 -10.23
C ARG A 208 15.71 -19.21 -11.12
N ARG A 209 15.21 -19.49 -12.33
CA ARG A 209 14.71 -18.45 -13.25
C ARG A 209 13.48 -17.75 -12.72
N GLU A 210 12.54 -18.51 -12.16
CA GLU A 210 11.31 -17.98 -11.56
C GLU A 210 11.61 -17.22 -10.25
N ALA A 211 12.52 -17.74 -9.42
CA ALA A 211 12.98 -17.08 -8.20
C ALA A 211 13.65 -15.73 -8.49
N LEU A 212 14.48 -15.64 -9.53
CA LEU A 212 15.10 -14.39 -9.95
C LEU A 212 14.05 -13.39 -10.46
N THR A 213 13.12 -13.87 -11.28
CA THR A 213 12.01 -13.07 -11.83
C THR A 213 11.13 -12.51 -10.70
N LEU A 214 10.81 -13.33 -9.70
CA LEU A 214 10.09 -12.91 -8.50
C LEU A 214 10.84 -11.79 -7.75
N GLY A 215 12.15 -11.90 -7.62
CA GLY A 215 12.94 -10.86 -6.96
C GLY A 215 12.97 -9.52 -7.71
N PHE A 216 12.95 -9.55 -9.05
CA PHE A 216 12.76 -8.34 -9.83
C PHE A 216 11.36 -7.74 -9.66
N PHE A 217 10.32 -8.56 -9.64
CA PHE A 217 8.95 -8.08 -9.38
C PHE A 217 8.78 -7.47 -8.00
N MET A 218 9.50 -7.94 -6.98
CA MET A 218 9.44 -7.34 -5.64
C MET A 218 10.12 -5.96 -5.56
N ASN A 219 10.84 -5.52 -6.61
CA ASN A 219 11.37 -4.17 -6.70
C ASN A 219 10.40 -3.17 -7.32
N THR A 220 9.17 -3.58 -7.66
CA THR A 220 8.17 -2.63 -8.12
C THR A 220 7.84 -1.64 -7.01
N LYS A 221 8.24 -0.40 -7.21
CA LYS A 221 7.93 0.75 -6.38
C LYS A 221 6.82 1.56 -7.01
N GLY A 222 6.25 2.47 -6.24
CA GLY A 222 5.19 3.32 -6.75
C GLY A 222 4.47 4.08 -5.67
N LEU A 223 3.20 4.36 -5.93
CA LEU A 223 2.40 5.29 -5.14
C LEU A 223 2.33 4.93 -3.64
N VAL A 224 2.20 3.64 -3.32
CA VAL A 224 2.10 3.18 -1.92
C VAL A 224 3.37 3.55 -1.14
N GLU A 225 4.54 3.47 -1.74
CA GLU A 225 5.79 3.85 -1.06
C GLU A 225 5.87 5.35 -0.79
N LEU A 226 5.48 6.17 -1.77
CA LEU A 226 5.39 7.62 -1.59
C LEU A 226 4.41 8.00 -0.48
N ILE A 227 3.31 7.27 -0.32
CA ILE A 227 2.38 7.45 0.81
C ILE A 227 3.12 7.28 2.13
N PHE A 228 3.83 6.16 2.31
CA PHE A 228 4.55 5.89 3.57
C PHE A 228 5.63 6.93 3.83
N LEU A 229 6.34 7.39 2.79
CA LEU A 229 7.34 8.44 2.91
C LEU A 229 6.72 9.76 3.35
N ASN A 230 5.59 10.15 2.76
CA ASN A 230 4.87 11.37 3.13
C ASN A 230 4.37 11.29 4.58
N ILE A 231 3.80 10.18 5.00
CA ILE A 231 3.38 9.95 6.40
C ILE A 231 4.58 10.08 7.34
N GLY A 232 5.71 9.46 6.99
CA GLY A 232 6.95 9.54 7.78
C GLY A 232 7.49 10.96 7.89
N LYS A 233 7.40 11.76 6.82
CA LYS A 233 7.78 13.18 6.81
C LYS A 233 6.82 14.03 7.65
N ASP A 234 5.51 13.85 7.49
CA ASP A 234 4.48 14.61 8.20
C ASP A 234 4.53 14.33 9.72
N LYS A 235 4.89 13.11 10.12
CA LYS A 235 5.17 12.74 11.52
C LYS A 235 6.57 13.15 12.02
N LYS A 236 7.35 13.88 11.21
CA LYS A 236 8.73 14.34 11.50
C LYS A 236 9.71 13.21 11.86
N VAL A 237 9.46 12.00 11.37
CA VAL A 237 10.36 10.85 11.54
C VAL A 237 11.50 10.90 10.52
N LEU A 238 11.28 11.55 9.37
CA LEU A 238 12.24 11.71 8.30
C LEU A 238 12.65 13.18 8.15
N ASN A 239 13.95 13.44 8.07
CA ASN A 239 14.51 14.74 7.69
C ASN A 239 14.34 14.96 6.18
N ASP A 240 14.40 16.22 5.73
CA ASP A 240 14.18 16.59 4.33
C ASP A 240 15.14 15.88 3.35
N GLU A 241 16.43 15.76 3.71
CA GLU A 241 17.42 15.06 2.90
C GLU A 241 17.10 13.56 2.76
N ALA A 242 16.75 12.91 3.88
CA ALA A 242 16.40 11.49 3.88
C ALA A 242 15.11 11.23 3.09
N PHE A 243 14.14 12.13 3.17
CA PHE A 243 12.92 12.06 2.37
C PHE A 243 13.23 12.21 0.87
N ALA A 244 14.05 13.20 0.48
CA ALA A 244 14.41 13.41 -0.92
C ALA A 244 15.15 12.20 -1.52
N ILE A 245 16.10 11.61 -0.78
CA ILE A 245 16.81 10.39 -1.20
C ILE A 245 15.85 9.22 -1.39
N LEU A 246 14.91 9.02 -0.46
CA LEU A 246 13.95 7.90 -0.53
C LEU A 246 12.92 8.11 -1.66
N VAL A 247 12.49 9.35 -1.92
CA VAL A 247 11.61 9.66 -3.05
C VAL A 247 12.33 9.40 -4.37
N LEU A 248 13.58 9.82 -4.52
CA LEU A 248 14.39 9.52 -5.71
C LEU A 248 14.65 8.03 -5.89
N MET A 249 14.73 7.28 -4.79
CA MET A 249 14.86 5.83 -4.83
C MET A 249 13.54 5.13 -5.23
N ALA A 250 12.40 5.78 -4.99
CA ALA A 250 11.07 5.27 -5.32
C ALA A 250 10.63 5.56 -6.76
N LEU A 251 11.24 6.57 -7.38
CA LEU A 251 11.15 6.90 -8.80
C LEU A 251 12.03 5.97 -9.64
#